data_AF-A0AA88SBR3-F1
#
_entry.id   AF-A0AA88SBR3-F1
#
_cell.length_a   1.000
_cell.length_b   1.000
_cell.length_c   1.000
_cell.angle_alpha   90.00
_cell.angle_beta   90.00
_cell.angle_gamma   90.00
#
_symmetry.space_group_name_H-M   'P 1'
#
loop_
_entity.id
_entity.type
_entity.pdbx_description
1 polymer ?
#
loop_
_entity_poly.entity_id
_entity_poly.type
_entity_poly.pdbx_seq_one_letter_code
_entity_poly.pdbx_strand_id
1 'polypeptide(L)'
;MLAESKLKSWIIKYGRRDSVELLLQSYLTFIEGHRFFEQYETIFTGLKQAAEVYVKSDSSRSKTCNRVDEAEGVSKFLSDTTAQWKNLALEVRSVRSMLEEVISNWEKYSSTVAALQAWLEDAEQMLNQSEGAKRDFFRNLSHWIQQHMDMNDAGNFLIETCDETVSRDLKQQLLLLNGRWRELFVKVKHYARADEVDKAEARLPRWY
;
A
#
# COMPACT_ATOMS: atom_id res chain seq x y z
N MET A 1 16.27 18.59 -2.82
CA MET A 1 16.92 17.82 -3.91
C MET A 1 15.86 17.20 -4.83
N LEU A 2 16.22 16.82 -6.08
CA LEU A 2 15.27 16.22 -7.04
C LEU A 2 14.60 14.94 -6.49
N ALA A 3 15.36 14.09 -5.79
CA ALA A 3 14.86 12.87 -5.17
C ALA A 3 13.81 13.14 -4.08
N GLU A 4 14.04 14.12 -3.20
CA GLU A 4 13.06 14.51 -2.16
C GLU A 4 11.78 15.10 -2.78
N SER A 5 11.91 15.86 -3.88
CA SER A 5 10.75 16.38 -4.60
C SER A 5 9.93 15.26 -5.23
N LYS A 6 10.60 14.24 -5.79
CA LYS A 6 9.93 13.05 -6.33
C LYS A 6 9.28 12.21 -5.24
N LEU A 7 9.98 12.00 -4.12
CA LEU A 7 9.44 11.30 -2.96
C LEU A 7 8.13 11.94 -2.48
N LYS A 8 8.11 13.27 -2.31
CA LYS A 8 6.90 14.01 -1.94
C LYS A 8 5.73 13.80 -2.91
N SER A 9 5.99 13.59 -4.19
CA SER A 9 4.94 13.32 -5.19
C SER A 9 4.39 11.90 -5.14
N TRP A 10 5.12 10.95 -4.54
CA TRP A 10 4.67 9.55 -4.43
C TRP A 10 4.01 9.23 -3.10
N ILE A 11 4.31 9.98 -2.02
CA ILE A 11 3.73 9.77 -0.68
C ILE A 11 2.40 10.53 -0.46
N ILE A 12 1.71 10.86 -1.55
CA ILE A 12 0.40 11.51 -1.50
C ILE A 12 -0.70 10.52 -1.14
N LYS A 13 -1.90 11.02 -0.81
CA LYS A 13 -3.10 10.19 -0.83
C LYS A 13 -3.38 9.71 -2.25
N TYR A 14 -3.75 8.45 -2.38
CA TYR A 14 -3.81 7.77 -3.66
C TYR A 14 -5.14 7.94 -4.38
N GLY A 15 -5.10 7.89 -5.71
CA GLY A 15 -6.29 7.93 -6.55
C GLY A 15 -6.82 6.53 -6.89
N ARG A 16 -7.55 6.45 -8.01
CA ARG A 16 -7.95 5.18 -8.63
C ARG A 16 -6.73 4.40 -9.12
N ARG A 17 -6.89 3.09 -9.33
CA ARG A 17 -5.86 2.14 -9.77
C ARG A 17 -4.92 2.71 -10.84
N ASP A 18 -5.45 3.15 -11.97
CA ASP A 18 -4.64 3.64 -13.11
C ASP A 18 -3.71 4.81 -12.69
N SER A 19 -4.20 5.71 -11.84
CA SER A 19 -3.39 6.81 -11.31
C SER A 19 -2.26 6.31 -10.39
N VAL A 20 -2.52 5.27 -9.60
CA VAL A 20 -1.50 4.65 -8.73
C VAL A 20 -0.46 3.88 -9.56
N GLU A 21 -0.89 3.20 -10.62
CA GLU A 21 0.02 2.57 -11.58
C GLU A 21 0.93 3.59 -12.26
N LEU A 22 0.41 4.77 -12.62
CA LEU A 22 1.24 5.87 -13.14
C LEU A 22 2.27 6.37 -12.11
N LEU A 23 1.91 6.42 -10.82
CA LEU A 23 2.86 6.75 -9.76
C LEU A 23 3.95 5.68 -9.63
N LEU A 24 3.59 4.39 -9.69
CA LEU A 24 4.55 3.29 -9.67
C LEU A 24 5.48 3.31 -10.89
N GLN A 25 4.95 3.59 -12.08
CA GLN A 25 5.78 3.75 -13.28
C GLN A 25 6.73 4.95 -13.16
N SER A 26 6.26 6.08 -12.61
CA SER A 26 7.14 7.21 -12.30
C SER A 26 8.23 6.83 -11.31
N TYR A 27 7.91 6.02 -10.29
CA TYR A 27 8.88 5.51 -9.33
C TYR A 27 9.94 4.64 -10.01
N LEU A 28 9.52 3.61 -10.75
CA LEU A 28 10.42 2.66 -11.42
C LEU A 28 11.33 3.38 -12.42
N THR A 29 10.78 4.30 -13.22
CA THR A 29 11.57 5.11 -14.17
C THR A 29 12.65 5.92 -13.46
N PHE A 30 12.32 6.56 -12.34
CA PHE A 30 13.27 7.38 -11.61
C PHE A 30 14.33 6.54 -10.88
N ILE A 31 13.93 5.42 -10.28
CA ILE A 31 14.80 4.62 -9.43
C ILE A 31 15.62 3.62 -10.23
N GLU A 32 14.97 2.82 -11.06
CA GLU A 32 15.61 1.77 -11.86
C GLU A 32 16.15 2.37 -13.17
N GLY A 33 15.33 3.16 -13.87
CA GLY A 33 15.71 3.76 -15.14
C GLY A 33 16.91 4.71 -15.04
N HIS A 34 16.98 5.54 -14.00
CA HIS A 34 18.14 6.41 -13.76
C HIS A 34 19.22 5.76 -12.87
N ARG A 35 19.04 4.49 -12.46
CA ARG A 35 19.96 3.79 -11.55
C ARG A 35 20.28 4.63 -10.30
N PHE A 36 19.24 5.23 -9.72
CA PHE A 36 19.35 6.29 -8.70
C PHE A 36 20.27 5.89 -7.54
N PHE A 37 20.10 4.68 -7.01
CA PHE A 37 20.92 4.17 -5.91
C PHE A 37 22.40 4.04 -6.31
N GLU A 38 22.68 3.58 -7.53
CA GLU A 38 24.06 3.43 -8.00
C GLU A 38 24.75 4.77 -8.24
N GLN A 39 24.02 5.74 -8.80
CA GLN A 39 24.53 7.10 -8.97
C GLN A 39 24.85 7.74 -7.63
N TYR A 40 23.97 7.57 -6.63
CA TYR A 40 24.24 8.05 -5.29
C TYR A 40 25.51 7.42 -4.70
N GLU A 41 25.64 6.09 -4.73
CA GLU A 41 26.81 5.39 -4.18
C GLU A 41 28.11 5.83 -4.86
N THR A 42 28.06 6.08 -6.17
CA THR A 42 29.19 6.60 -6.94
C THR A 42 29.60 7.99 -6.45
N ILE A 43 28.64 8.92 -6.35
CA ILE A 43 28.88 10.30 -5.90
C ILE A 43 29.38 10.30 -4.44
N PHE A 44 28.76 9.51 -3.58
CA PHE A 44 29.12 9.40 -2.17
C PHE A 44 30.53 8.84 -1.99
N THR A 45 30.90 7.81 -2.75
CA THR A 45 32.26 7.26 -2.73
C THR A 45 33.28 8.31 -3.18
N GLY A 46 32.98 9.07 -4.24
CA GLY A 46 33.83 10.18 -4.69
C GLY A 46 33.98 11.27 -3.63
N LEU A 47 32.90 11.66 -2.96
CA LEU A 47 32.91 12.63 -1.87
C LEU A 47 33.78 12.15 -0.71
N LYS A 48 33.66 10.87 -0.32
CA LYS A 48 34.47 10.27 0.74
C LYS A 48 35.97 10.29 0.38
N GLN A 49 36.32 9.92 -0.85
CA GLN A 49 37.71 9.96 -1.32
C GLN A 49 38.27 11.40 -1.32
N ALA A 50 37.49 12.38 -1.79
CA ALA A 50 37.89 13.78 -1.78
C ALA A 50 38.10 14.31 -0.36
N ALA A 51 37.21 13.97 0.57
CA ALA A 51 37.33 14.32 1.99
C ALA A 51 38.58 13.70 2.63
N GLU A 52 38.89 12.43 2.32
CA GLU A 52 40.12 11.78 2.79
C GLU A 52 41.39 12.47 2.26
N VAL A 53 41.40 12.87 0.98
CA VAL A 53 42.52 13.61 0.39
C VAL A 53 42.67 15.00 1.01
N TYR A 54 41.57 15.72 1.24
CA TYR A 54 41.57 17.03 1.90
C TYR A 54 42.24 16.94 3.28
N VAL A 55 41.76 16.03 4.14
CA VAL A 55 42.31 15.81 5.49
C VAL A 55 43.79 15.37 5.45
N LYS A 56 44.19 14.54 4.46
CA LYS A 56 45.58 14.09 4.30
C LYS A 56 46.51 15.19 3.77
N SER A 57 46.06 16.04 2.85
CA SER A 57 46.88 17.12 2.26
C SER A 57 47.19 18.25 3.24
N ASP A 58 46.27 18.55 4.16
CA ASP A 58 46.49 19.54 5.23
C ASP A 58 47.42 19.03 6.35
N SER A 59 47.60 17.71 6.45
CA SER A 59 48.46 17.10 7.47
C SER A 59 49.95 17.47 7.35
N SER A 60 50.38 17.98 6.19
CA SER A 60 51.77 18.33 5.85
C SER A 60 52.18 19.78 6.18
N ARG A 61 51.27 20.64 6.66
CA ARG A 61 51.58 22.04 7.06
C ARG A 61 51.12 22.35 8.50
N SER A 62 52.08 22.46 9.41
CA SER A 62 52.03 23.04 10.78
C SER A 62 50.98 22.52 11.80
N LYS A 63 51.43 22.26 13.04
CA LYS A 63 50.61 21.79 14.17
C LYS A 63 49.88 22.97 14.84
N THR A 64 48.57 23.04 14.76
CA THR A 64 47.75 23.98 15.58
C THR A 64 46.35 23.40 15.84
N CYS A 65 45.71 23.80 16.95
CA CYS A 65 44.44 23.29 17.49
C CYS A 65 43.26 23.26 16.50
N ASN A 66 43.20 24.15 15.50
CA ASN A 66 42.15 24.18 14.48
C ASN A 66 42.07 22.91 13.59
N ARG A 67 43.10 22.06 13.57
CA ARG A 67 43.18 20.86 12.71
C ARG A 67 42.31 19.68 13.18
N VAL A 68 42.17 19.51 14.50
CA VAL A 68 41.33 18.44 15.06
C VAL A 68 39.87 18.77 14.77
N ASP A 69 39.50 20.04 14.96
CA ASP A 69 38.16 20.56 14.71
C ASP A 69 37.75 20.44 13.23
N GLU A 70 38.66 20.70 12.28
CA GLU A 70 38.36 20.55 10.83
C GLU A 70 38.20 19.08 10.41
N ALA A 71 39.08 18.19 10.85
CA ALA A 71 38.97 16.76 10.54
C ALA A 71 37.72 16.14 11.20
N GLU A 72 37.40 16.56 12.42
CA GLU A 72 36.18 16.18 13.13
C GLU A 72 34.93 16.74 12.42
N GLY A 73 34.99 17.98 11.93
CA GLY A 73 33.94 18.60 11.12
C GLY A 73 33.65 17.86 9.81
N VAL A 74 34.70 17.46 9.07
CA VAL A 74 34.57 16.66 7.84
C VAL A 74 34.00 15.27 8.15
N SER A 75 34.47 14.62 9.21
CA SER A 75 33.96 13.32 9.65
C SER A 75 32.48 13.39 10.03
N LYS A 76 32.09 14.42 10.79
CA LYS A 76 30.70 14.67 11.16
C LYS A 76 29.82 14.91 9.93
N PHE A 77 30.26 15.75 8.99
CA PHE A 77 29.53 16.00 7.76
C PHE A 77 29.30 14.72 6.93
N LEU A 78 30.32 13.86 6.79
CA LEU A 78 30.18 12.57 6.10
C LEU A 78 29.21 11.62 6.82
N SER A 79 29.27 11.57 8.15
CA SER A 79 28.34 10.79 8.97
C SER A 79 26.91 11.27 8.81
N ASP A 80 26.67 12.58 8.90
CA ASP A 80 25.35 13.19 8.76
C ASP A 80 24.79 12.94 7.35
N THR A 81 25.62 13.10 6.32
CA THR A 81 25.25 12.80 4.92
C THR A 81 24.89 11.33 4.72
N THR A 82 25.63 10.42 5.36
CA THR A 82 25.35 8.98 5.32
C THR A 82 24.01 8.65 5.98
N ALA A 83 23.73 9.26 7.14
CA ALA A 83 22.48 9.05 7.86
C ALA A 83 21.28 9.57 7.06
N GLN A 84 21.38 10.78 6.50
CA GLN A 84 20.35 11.36 5.64
C GLN A 84 20.05 10.46 4.42
N TRP A 85 21.08 9.91 3.80
CA TRP A 85 20.90 8.97 2.69
C TRP A 85 20.21 7.69 3.10
N LYS A 86 20.65 7.07 4.19
CA LYS A 86 20.01 5.83 4.68
C LYS A 86 18.52 6.06 4.92
N ASN A 87 18.16 7.18 5.53
CA ASN A 87 16.76 7.55 5.74
C ASN A 87 16.01 7.73 4.42
N LEU A 88 16.54 8.54 3.50
CA LEU A 88 15.94 8.76 2.18
C LEU A 88 15.78 7.45 1.40
N ALA A 89 16.78 6.57 1.46
CA ALA A 89 16.80 5.29 0.77
C ALA A 89 15.79 4.28 1.37
N LEU A 90 15.50 4.39 2.67
CA LEU A 90 14.42 3.63 3.31
C LEU A 90 13.05 4.15 2.88
N GLU A 91 12.84 5.47 2.92
CA GLU A 91 11.58 6.11 2.50
C GLU A 91 11.26 5.84 1.02
N VAL A 92 12.26 5.93 0.15
CA VAL A 92 12.11 5.60 -1.27
C VAL A 92 11.70 4.13 -1.45
N ARG A 93 12.30 3.19 -0.71
CA ARG A 93 11.93 1.78 -0.82
C ARG A 93 10.52 1.49 -0.29
N SER A 94 10.10 2.15 0.80
CA SER A 94 8.77 1.96 1.35
C SER A 94 7.66 2.46 0.41
N VAL A 95 7.93 3.50 -0.38
CA VAL A 95 7.01 3.97 -1.45
C VAL A 95 6.67 2.85 -2.41
N ARG A 96 7.65 2.10 -2.91
CA ARG A 96 7.40 0.99 -3.84
C ARG A 96 6.42 -0.01 -3.25
N SER A 97 6.72 -0.50 -2.05
CA SER A 97 5.89 -1.49 -1.36
C SER A 97 4.48 -0.97 -1.14
N MET A 98 4.33 0.29 -0.73
CA MET A 98 3.02 0.91 -0.54
C MET A 98 2.23 1.03 -1.86
N LEU A 99 2.86 1.47 -2.95
CA LEU A 99 2.21 1.57 -4.26
C LEU A 99 1.77 0.18 -4.78
N GLU A 100 2.63 -0.83 -4.68
CA GLU A 100 2.31 -2.20 -5.04
C GLU A 100 1.17 -2.77 -4.18
N GLU A 101 1.15 -2.49 -2.89
CA GLU A 101 0.07 -2.90 -1.97
C GLU A 101 -1.27 -2.23 -2.30
N VAL A 102 -1.27 -0.94 -2.63
CA VAL A 102 -2.49 -0.22 -3.06
C VAL A 102 -3.03 -0.78 -4.36
N ILE A 103 -2.17 -1.09 -5.34
CA ILE A 103 -2.60 -1.70 -6.60
C ILE A 103 -3.20 -3.09 -6.36
N SER A 104 -2.53 -3.93 -5.55
CA SER A 104 -3.03 -5.26 -5.18
C SER A 104 -4.40 -5.20 -4.50
N ASN A 105 -4.60 -4.24 -3.59
CA ASN A 105 -5.91 -4.03 -2.96
C ASN A 105 -6.97 -3.54 -3.94
N TRP A 106 -6.62 -2.69 -4.92
CA TRP A 106 -7.55 -2.32 -6.00
C TRP A 106 -7.98 -3.52 -6.85
N GLU A 107 -7.05 -4.41 -7.20
CA GLU A 107 -7.32 -5.64 -7.93
C GLU A 107 -8.23 -6.58 -7.16
N LYS A 108 -7.89 -6.83 -5.90
CA LYS A 108 -8.68 -7.66 -4.99
C LYS A 108 -10.07 -7.07 -4.79
N TYR A 109 -10.18 -5.78 -4.51
CA TYR A 109 -11.47 -5.11 -4.32
C TYR A 109 -12.33 -5.19 -5.58
N SER A 110 -11.79 -4.81 -6.74
CA SER A 110 -12.56 -4.78 -7.98
C SER A 110 -13.04 -6.17 -8.41
N SER A 111 -12.18 -7.19 -8.29
CA SER A 111 -12.55 -8.57 -8.62
C SER A 111 -13.59 -9.16 -7.66
N THR A 112 -13.41 -8.97 -6.35
CA THR A 112 -14.36 -9.47 -5.33
C THR A 112 -15.70 -8.77 -5.42
N VAL A 113 -15.74 -7.45 -5.65
CA VAL A 113 -16.98 -6.69 -5.90
C VAL A 113 -17.73 -7.26 -7.09
N ALA A 114 -17.06 -7.44 -8.24
CA ALA A 114 -17.70 -7.94 -9.45
C ALA A 114 -18.28 -9.35 -9.24
N ALA A 115 -17.50 -10.24 -8.62
CA ALA A 115 -17.94 -11.60 -8.33
C ALA A 115 -19.12 -11.63 -7.34
N LEU A 116 -19.06 -10.86 -6.25
CA LEU A 116 -20.11 -10.79 -5.25
C LEU A 116 -21.40 -10.17 -5.80
N GLN A 117 -21.31 -9.13 -6.63
CA GLN A 117 -22.51 -8.53 -7.22
C GLN A 117 -23.27 -9.53 -8.09
N ALA A 118 -22.57 -10.22 -8.99
CA ALA A 118 -23.16 -11.24 -9.84
C ALA A 118 -23.79 -12.37 -9.00
N TRP A 119 -23.07 -12.86 -7.98
CA TRP A 119 -23.60 -13.89 -7.11
C TRP A 119 -24.79 -13.43 -6.28
N LEU A 120 -24.79 -12.20 -5.77
CA LEU A 120 -25.90 -11.64 -5.00
C LEU A 120 -27.18 -11.56 -5.85
N GLU A 121 -27.07 -11.17 -7.11
CA GLU A 121 -28.20 -11.13 -8.05
C GLU A 121 -28.81 -12.52 -8.24
N ASP A 122 -27.99 -13.54 -8.48
CA ASP A 122 -28.45 -14.93 -8.61
C ASP A 122 -29.04 -15.47 -7.30
N ALA A 123 -28.40 -15.15 -6.18
CA ALA A 123 -28.81 -15.60 -4.86
C ALA A 123 -30.16 -15.01 -4.44
N GLU A 124 -30.40 -13.72 -4.71
CA GLU A 124 -31.66 -13.04 -4.46
C GLU A 124 -32.81 -13.67 -5.28
N GLN A 125 -32.56 -14.06 -6.52
CA GLN A 125 -33.55 -14.79 -7.34
C GLN A 125 -33.82 -16.21 -6.79
N MET A 126 -32.76 -16.88 -6.31
CA MET A 126 -32.85 -18.24 -5.75
C MET A 126 -33.74 -18.31 -4.51
N LEU A 127 -33.93 -17.21 -3.77
CA LEU A 127 -34.82 -17.17 -2.60
C LEU A 127 -36.27 -17.54 -2.93
N ASN A 128 -36.70 -17.37 -4.18
CA ASN A 128 -38.06 -17.68 -4.63
C ASN A 128 -38.21 -19.10 -5.21
N GLN A 129 -37.13 -19.89 -5.22
CA GLN A 129 -37.13 -21.24 -5.76
C GLN A 129 -37.50 -22.29 -4.69
N SER A 130 -37.53 -23.57 -5.09
CA SER A 130 -37.79 -24.68 -4.17
C SER A 130 -36.64 -24.85 -3.15
N GLU A 131 -36.93 -25.43 -1.99
CA GLU A 131 -35.91 -25.68 -0.96
C GLU A 131 -34.76 -26.58 -1.44
N GLY A 132 -35.04 -27.52 -2.35
CA GLY A 132 -33.99 -28.34 -2.97
C GLY A 132 -33.01 -27.48 -3.79
N ALA A 133 -33.54 -26.60 -4.64
CA ALA A 133 -32.71 -25.70 -5.45
C ALA A 133 -31.88 -24.74 -4.60
N LYS A 134 -32.47 -24.19 -3.51
CA LYS A 134 -31.74 -23.34 -2.56
C LYS A 134 -30.59 -24.09 -1.90
N ARG A 135 -30.82 -25.30 -1.39
CA ARG A 135 -29.78 -26.12 -0.74
C ARG A 135 -28.60 -26.39 -1.67
N ASP A 136 -28.87 -26.63 -2.95
CA ASP A 136 -27.82 -26.88 -3.93
C ASP A 136 -27.03 -25.62 -4.26
N PHE A 137 -27.71 -24.48 -4.46
CA PHE A 137 -27.06 -23.19 -4.74
C PHE A 137 -26.22 -22.68 -3.56
N PHE A 138 -26.77 -22.70 -2.34
CA PHE A 138 -26.10 -22.19 -1.14
C PHE A 138 -25.09 -23.17 -0.53
N ARG A 139 -24.83 -24.33 -1.16
CA ARG A 139 -23.83 -25.29 -0.69
C ARG A 139 -22.43 -24.70 -0.56
N ASN A 140 -22.10 -23.71 -1.40
CA ASN A 140 -20.80 -23.02 -1.39
C ASN A 140 -20.86 -21.65 -0.69
N LEU A 141 -21.82 -21.42 0.21
CA LEU A 141 -22.00 -20.14 0.90
C LEU A 141 -20.72 -19.69 1.65
N SER A 142 -19.93 -20.62 2.17
CA SER A 142 -18.67 -20.33 2.86
C SER A 142 -17.63 -19.63 1.98
N HIS A 143 -17.56 -19.99 0.70
CA HIS A 143 -16.70 -19.29 -0.26
C HIS A 143 -17.12 -17.82 -0.41
N TRP A 144 -18.42 -17.56 -0.47
CA TRP A 144 -18.96 -16.21 -0.63
C TRP A 144 -18.85 -15.37 0.64
N ILE A 145 -18.94 -16.00 1.82
CA ILE A 145 -18.59 -15.37 3.10
C ILE A 145 -17.13 -14.89 3.05
N GLN A 146 -16.21 -15.73 2.57
CA GLN A 146 -14.80 -15.35 2.44
C GLN A 146 -14.59 -14.22 1.43
N GLN A 147 -15.23 -14.28 0.26
CA GLN A 147 -15.18 -13.20 -0.73
C GLN A 147 -15.69 -11.87 -0.16
N HIS A 148 -16.78 -11.90 0.60
CA HIS A 148 -17.35 -10.72 1.27
C HIS A 148 -16.38 -10.12 2.29
N MET A 149 -15.70 -10.95 3.08
CA MET A 149 -14.65 -10.48 4.00
C MET A 149 -13.46 -9.88 3.24
N ASP A 150 -12.99 -10.56 2.20
CA ASP A 150 -11.87 -10.11 1.37
C ASP A 150 -12.15 -8.77 0.67
N MET A 151 -13.39 -8.56 0.21
CA MET A 151 -13.86 -7.29 -0.34
C MET A 151 -13.82 -6.17 0.72
N ASN A 152 -14.31 -6.43 1.93
CA ASN A 152 -14.34 -5.44 2.99
C ASN A 152 -12.93 -5.06 3.47
N ASP A 153 -12.05 -6.04 3.65
CA ASP A 153 -10.68 -5.80 4.07
C ASP A 153 -9.93 -4.95 3.02
N ALA A 154 -10.03 -5.30 1.74
CA ALA A 154 -9.42 -4.52 0.66
C ALA A 154 -10.02 -3.11 0.54
N GLY A 155 -11.35 -3.00 0.63
CA GLY A 155 -12.04 -1.71 0.55
C GLY A 155 -11.69 -0.77 1.71
N ASN A 156 -11.56 -1.29 2.94
CA ASN A 156 -11.14 -0.51 4.10
C ASN A 156 -9.71 0.01 3.97
N PHE A 157 -8.78 -0.84 3.52
CA PHE A 157 -7.41 -0.41 3.22
C PHE A 157 -7.39 0.73 2.19
N LEU A 158 -8.15 0.60 1.10
CA LEU A 158 -8.23 1.64 0.07
C LEU A 158 -8.85 2.93 0.61
N ILE A 159 -9.87 2.85 1.46
CA ILE A 159 -10.48 4.02 2.11
C ILE A 159 -9.47 4.79 2.97
N GLU A 160 -8.59 4.10 3.68
CA GLU A 160 -7.58 4.72 4.55
C GLU A 160 -6.43 5.34 3.75
N THR A 161 -6.08 4.76 2.61
CA THR A 161 -4.89 5.13 1.83
C THR A 161 -5.19 6.10 0.68
N CYS A 162 -6.42 6.09 0.14
CA CYS A 162 -6.83 6.95 -0.97
C CYS A 162 -7.28 8.35 -0.54
N ASP A 163 -7.43 9.24 -1.53
CA ASP A 163 -7.96 10.59 -1.36
C ASP A 163 -9.46 10.59 -0.99
N GLU A 164 -9.95 11.73 -0.50
CA GLU A 164 -11.32 11.85 0.00
C GLU A 164 -12.39 11.53 -1.04
N THR A 165 -12.14 11.84 -2.32
CA THR A 165 -13.12 11.59 -3.38
C THR A 165 -13.26 10.09 -3.61
N VAL A 166 -12.12 9.42 -3.79
CA VAL A 166 -12.06 7.97 -3.98
C VAL A 166 -12.58 7.22 -2.75
N SER A 167 -12.18 7.63 -1.55
CA SER A 167 -12.63 7.01 -0.30
C SER A 167 -14.14 7.17 -0.07
N ARG A 168 -14.73 8.31 -0.47
CA ARG A 168 -16.19 8.50 -0.41
C ARG A 168 -16.90 7.52 -1.35
N ASP A 169 -16.44 7.39 -2.59
CA ASP A 169 -17.05 6.49 -3.57
C ASP A 169 -16.96 5.02 -3.10
N LEU A 170 -15.81 4.61 -2.57
CA LEU A 170 -15.60 3.28 -1.99
C LEU A 170 -16.55 3.00 -0.82
N LYS A 171 -16.72 3.97 0.09
CA LYS A 171 -17.66 3.86 1.21
C LYS A 171 -19.10 3.67 0.71
N GLN A 172 -19.51 4.46 -0.29
CA GLN A 172 -20.86 4.34 -0.83
C GLN A 172 -21.11 2.97 -1.46
N GLN A 173 -20.16 2.45 -2.24
CA GLN A 173 -20.27 1.12 -2.85
C GLN A 173 -20.30 0.02 -1.78
N LEU A 174 -19.40 0.06 -0.79
CA LEU A 174 -19.37 -0.89 0.31
C LEU A 174 -20.67 -0.87 1.12
N LEU A 175 -21.22 0.31 1.42
CA LEU A 175 -22.50 0.43 2.13
C LEU A 175 -23.61 -0.34 1.42
N LEU A 176 -23.74 -0.15 0.10
CA LEU A 176 -24.79 -0.79 -0.69
C LEU A 176 -24.60 -2.31 -0.76
N LEU A 177 -23.38 -2.78 -1.05
CA LEU A 177 -23.10 -4.21 -1.14
C LEU A 177 -23.25 -4.91 0.21
N ASN A 178 -22.77 -4.29 1.29
CA ASN A 178 -22.92 -4.84 2.65
C ASN A 178 -24.38 -4.85 3.10
N GLY A 179 -25.18 -3.87 2.69
CA GLY A 179 -26.62 -3.86 2.92
C GLY A 179 -27.32 -5.05 2.27
N ARG A 180 -27.12 -5.24 0.96
CA ARG A 180 -27.67 -6.39 0.22
C ARG A 180 -27.21 -7.72 0.79
N TRP A 181 -25.91 -7.85 1.08
CA TRP A 181 -25.35 -9.04 1.71
C TRP A 181 -26.02 -9.34 3.03
N ARG A 182 -26.18 -8.35 3.92
CA ARG A 182 -26.82 -8.53 5.24
C ARG A 182 -28.26 -9.02 5.10
N GLU A 183 -29.05 -8.40 4.22
CA GLU A 183 -30.44 -8.79 3.97
C GLU A 183 -30.59 -10.22 3.43
N LEU A 184 -29.71 -10.61 2.51
CA LEU A 184 -29.66 -11.97 1.99
C LEU A 184 -29.20 -12.95 3.07
N PHE A 185 -28.10 -12.65 3.76
CA PHE A 185 -27.42 -13.55 4.69
C PHE A 185 -28.34 -14.00 5.84
N VAL A 186 -29.15 -13.09 6.39
CA VAL A 186 -30.15 -13.43 7.42
C VAL A 186 -31.09 -14.56 6.97
N LYS A 187 -31.41 -14.62 5.66
CA LYS A 187 -32.32 -15.61 5.08
C LYS A 187 -31.65 -16.93 4.72
N VAL A 188 -30.33 -16.95 4.57
CA VAL A 188 -29.60 -18.11 4.00
C VAL A 188 -28.52 -18.67 4.93
N LYS A 189 -28.24 -18.03 6.07
CA LYS A 189 -27.16 -18.44 6.98
C LYS A 189 -27.29 -19.85 7.53
N HIS A 190 -28.49 -20.42 7.59
CA HIS A 190 -28.70 -21.81 8.01
C HIS A 190 -28.17 -22.84 7.00
N TYR A 191 -27.79 -22.43 5.78
CA TYR A 191 -27.08 -23.28 4.83
C TYR A 191 -25.56 -23.31 5.04
N ALA A 192 -25.00 -22.42 5.89
CA ALA A 192 -23.60 -22.42 6.28
C ALA A 192 -23.36 -23.16 7.61
N ARG A 193 -22.10 -23.50 7.91
CA ARG A 193 -21.72 -24.07 9.21
C ARG A 193 -21.66 -22.97 10.28
N ALA A 194 -21.86 -23.35 11.54
CA ALA A 194 -21.93 -22.40 12.66
C ALA A 194 -20.66 -21.54 12.81
N ASP A 195 -19.47 -22.13 12.65
CA ASP A 195 -18.17 -21.43 12.74
C ASP A 195 -17.93 -20.44 11.57
N GLU A 196 -18.60 -20.65 10.44
CA GLU A 196 -18.55 -19.76 9.28
C GLU A 196 -19.46 -18.54 9.47
N VAL A 197 -20.61 -18.75 10.12
CA VAL A 197 -21.56 -17.69 10.48
C VAL A 197 -20.92 -16.73 11.51
N ASP A 198 -20.24 -17.26 12.52
CA ASP A 198 -19.56 -16.46 13.53
C ASP A 198 -18.50 -15.53 12.92
N LYS A 199 -17.73 -16.01 11.93
CA LYS A 199 -16.74 -15.18 11.20
C LYS A 199 -17.40 -14.08 10.38
N ALA A 200 -18.48 -14.42 9.68
CA ALA A 200 -19.25 -13.46 8.89
C ALA A 200 -19.84 -12.34 9.77
N GLU A 201 -20.37 -12.70 10.94
CA GLU A 201 -20.97 -11.75 11.88
C GLU A 201 -19.91 -10.91 12.63
N ALA A 202 -18.76 -11.49 12.99
CA ALA A 202 -17.70 -10.81 13.74
C ALA A 202 -16.99 -9.68 12.97
N ARG A 203 -17.07 -9.66 11.64
CA ARG A 203 -16.41 -8.66 10.77
C ARG A 203 -17.37 -7.80 9.97
N LEU A 204 -18.67 -7.82 10.29
CA LEU A 204 -19.56 -6.75 9.83
C LEU A 204 -19.02 -5.42 10.36
N PRO A 205 -18.75 -4.41 9.51
CA PRO A 205 -18.24 -3.13 9.98
C PRO A 205 -19.18 -2.56 11.05
N ARG A 206 -18.64 -2.23 12.23
CA ARG A 206 -19.40 -1.60 13.33
C ARG A 206 -19.87 -0.18 13.00
N TRP A 207 -19.42 0.36 11.87
CA TRP A 207 -19.75 1.69 11.39
C TRP A 207 -20.38 1.60 9.99
N TYR A 208 -21.65 1.21 9.97
CA TYR A 208 -22.67 1.56 8.97
C TYR A 208 -24.05 1.53 9.62
#